data_AF-A0A6J0BNJ1-F1
#
_entry.id   AF-A0A6J0BNJ1-F1
#
_cell.length_a   1.000
_cell.length_b   1.000
_cell.length_c   1.000
_cell.angle_alpha   90.00
_cell.angle_beta   90.00
_cell.angle_gamma   90.00
#
_symmetry.space_group_name_H-M   'P 1'
#
loop_
_entity.id
_entity.type
_entity.pdbx_description
1 polymer ?
#
loop_
_entity_poly.entity_id
_entity_poly.type
_entity_poly.pdbx_seq_one_letter_code
_entity_poly.pdbx_strand_id
1 'polypeptide(L)'
;MDQLFKHVSPTRTLVNLRAKSGTKALQEIRFLQKTTKLLIPKLPFARLVREIMLDLFPRLEINRIQAKALEALQEASEMYLVQFFEDAILLSLHAKRVTLFPTDMRLVRRLRGRHDIVNR
;
A
#
# COMPACT_ATOMS: atom_id res chain seq x y z
N MET A 1 -36.35 -57.15 -8.51
CA MET A 1 -36.02 -57.76 -7.21
C MET A 1 -34.52 -57.94 -7.10
N ASP A 2 -33.69 -56.97 -6.77
CA ASP A 2 -33.81 -55.54 -6.61
C ASP A 2 -32.42 -55.14 -6.11
N GLN A 3 -31.96 -53.97 -6.53
CA GLN A 3 -30.87 -53.21 -5.89
C GLN A 3 -29.46 -53.79 -6.14
N LEU A 4 -28.44 -53.02 -6.51
CA LEU A 4 -28.26 -51.60 -6.34
C LEU A 4 -27.23 -51.16 -7.40
N PHE A 5 -27.64 -50.33 -8.34
CA PHE A 5 -26.72 -49.51 -9.12
C PHE A 5 -25.87 -48.71 -8.13
N LYS A 6 -24.59 -49.07 -7.99
CA LYS A 6 -23.61 -48.22 -7.32
C LYS A 6 -23.32 -47.04 -8.24
N HIS A 7 -24.16 -46.02 -8.17
CA HIS A 7 -23.82 -44.68 -8.63
C HIS A 7 -22.67 -44.17 -7.78
N VAL A 8 -21.44 -44.40 -8.25
CA VAL A 8 -20.26 -43.70 -7.74
C VAL A 8 -20.35 -42.29 -8.29
N SER A 9 -20.88 -41.37 -7.50
CA SER A 9 -20.76 -39.93 -7.78
C SER A 9 -19.26 -39.60 -7.85
N PRO A 10 -18.76 -38.93 -8.90
CA PRO A 10 -17.38 -38.51 -8.92
C PRO A 10 -17.18 -37.56 -7.74
N THR A 11 -16.35 -37.96 -6.78
CA THR A 11 -15.90 -37.08 -5.70
C THR A 11 -15.32 -35.85 -6.38
N ARG A 12 -15.98 -34.69 -6.23
CA ARG A 12 -15.46 -33.40 -6.67
C ARG A 12 -14.21 -33.12 -5.85
N THR A 13 -13.07 -33.63 -6.30
CA THR A 13 -11.78 -33.25 -5.77
C THR A 13 -11.69 -31.74 -5.98
N LEU A 14 -11.68 -30.99 -4.87
CA LEU A 14 -11.41 -29.56 -4.93
C LEU A 14 -9.93 -29.42 -5.31
N VAL A 15 -9.67 -29.44 -6.62
CA VAL A 15 -8.35 -29.10 -7.16
C VAL A 15 -8.08 -27.69 -6.69
N ASN A 16 -7.07 -27.52 -5.84
CA ASN A 16 -6.63 -26.22 -5.34
C ASN A 16 -6.01 -25.46 -6.52
N LEU A 17 -6.86 -24.76 -7.28
CA LEU A 17 -6.46 -23.96 -8.43
C LEU A 17 -5.74 -22.72 -7.89
N ARG A 18 -4.40 -22.79 -7.83
CA ARG A 18 -3.57 -21.65 -7.52
C ARG A 18 -3.79 -20.57 -8.58
N ALA A 19 -4.26 -19.40 -8.16
CA ALA A 19 -4.37 -18.24 -9.04
C ALA A 19 -3.01 -17.98 -9.72
N LYS A 20 -3.03 -17.66 -11.02
CA LYS A 20 -1.81 -17.32 -11.76
C LYS A 20 -1.09 -16.16 -11.06
N SER A 21 0.24 -16.18 -11.13
CA SER A 21 1.05 -15.08 -10.61
C SER A 21 0.57 -13.75 -11.21
N GLY A 22 0.45 -12.72 -10.38
CA GLY A 22 -0.07 -11.41 -10.79
C GLY A 22 -1.60 -11.26 -10.76
N THR A 23 -2.39 -12.34 -10.81
CA THR A 23 -3.86 -12.21 -10.78
C THR A 23 -4.37 -11.57 -9.49
N LYS A 24 -3.84 -11.99 -8.33
CA LYS A 24 -4.19 -11.41 -7.03
C LYS A 24 -3.76 -9.95 -6.92
N ALA A 25 -2.56 -9.62 -7.37
CA ALA A 25 -2.05 -8.25 -7.36
C ALA A 25 -2.93 -7.32 -8.23
N LEU A 26 -3.35 -7.77 -9.42
CA LEU A 26 -4.24 -6.99 -10.28
C LEU A 26 -5.65 -6.82 -9.67
N GLN A 27 -6.15 -7.82 -8.94
CA GLN A 27 -7.41 -7.70 -8.20
C GLN A 27 -7.28 -6.67 -7.08
N GLU A 28 -6.18 -6.71 -6.33
CA GLU A 28 -5.89 -5.78 -5.24
C GLU A 28 -5.73 -4.34 -5.74
N ILE A 29 -4.98 -4.12 -6.83
CA ILE A 29 -4.84 -2.80 -7.46
C ILE A 29 -6.22 -2.22 -7.82
N ARG A 30 -7.08 -2.99 -8.51
CA ARG A 30 -8.42 -2.53 -8.87
C ARG A 30 -9.29 -2.22 -7.66
N PHE A 31 -9.19 -3.05 -6.62
CA PHE A 31 -9.93 -2.84 -5.38
C PHE A 31 -9.47 -1.58 -4.65
N LEU A 32 -8.16 -1.38 -4.50
CA LEU A 32 -7.58 -0.23 -3.83
C LEU A 32 -7.88 1.06 -4.60
N GLN A 33 -7.77 1.07 -5.93
CA GLN A 33 -8.13 2.24 -6.74
C GLN A 33 -9.62 2.63 -6.66
N LYS A 34 -10.52 1.69 -6.34
CA LYS A 34 -11.95 1.96 -6.20
C LYS A 34 -12.33 2.43 -4.79
N THR A 35 -11.47 2.26 -3.80
CA THR A 35 -11.76 2.57 -2.39
C THR A 35 -10.85 3.67 -1.88
N THR A 36 -11.30 4.41 -0.87
CA THR A 36 -10.55 5.53 -0.28
C THR A 36 -10.21 5.29 1.18
N LYS A 37 -10.18 4.02 1.60
CA LYS A 37 -9.84 3.65 2.98
C LYS A 37 -8.34 3.88 3.22
N LEU A 38 -8.01 4.35 4.42
CA LEU A 38 -6.63 4.42 4.89
C LEU A 38 -6.02 3.03 4.96
N LEU A 39 -4.78 2.88 4.50
CA LEU A 39 -4.07 1.61 4.39
C LEU A 39 -3.08 1.41 5.52
N ILE A 40 -2.54 2.49 6.10
CA ILE A 40 -1.61 2.41 7.21
C ILE A 40 -2.41 2.20 8.51
N PRO A 41 -2.03 1.24 9.38
CA PRO A 41 -2.68 1.08 10.66
C PRO A 41 -2.55 2.34 11.54
N LYS A 42 -3.67 2.85 12.06
CA LYS A 42 -3.75 4.13 12.80
C LYS A 42 -2.80 4.19 14.01
N LEU A 43 -2.66 3.11 14.79
CA LEU A 43 -1.85 3.10 16.01
C LEU A 43 -0.34 3.21 15.74
N PRO A 44 0.28 2.40 14.86
CA PRO A 44 1.66 2.60 14.42
C PRO A 44 1.93 3.99 13.86
N PHE A 45 1.03 4.52 13.02
CA PHE A 45 1.15 5.87 12.48
C PHE A 45 1.16 6.93 13.61
N ALA A 46 0.24 6.81 14.57
CA ALA A 46 0.19 7.69 15.74
C ALA A 46 1.49 7.69 16.56
N ARG A 47 2.12 6.51 16.73
CA ARG A 47 3.38 6.38 17.46
C ARG A 47 4.52 7.07 16.72
N LEU A 48 4.63 6.85 15.42
CA LEU A 48 5.64 7.49 14.57
C LEU A 48 5.51 9.01 14.57
N VAL A 49 4.28 9.53 14.44
CA VAL A 49 4.03 10.98 14.49
C VAL A 49 4.48 11.56 15.83
N ARG A 50 4.20 10.89 16.95
CA ARG A 50 4.65 11.33 18.28
C ARG A 50 6.16 11.31 18.43
N GLU A 51 6.82 10.26 17.94
CA GLU A 51 8.29 10.15 17.94
C GLU A 51 8.91 11.34 17.20
N ILE A 52 8.47 11.60 15.96
CA ILE A 52 8.94 12.74 15.17
C ILE A 52 8.66 14.09 15.85
N MET A 53 7.49 14.25 16.46
CA MET A 53 7.14 15.49 17.16
C MET A 53 8.03 15.75 18.37
N LEU A 54 8.40 14.72 19.14
CA LEU A 54 9.30 14.84 20.28
C LEU A 54 10.72 15.21 19.84
N ASP A 55 11.18 14.64 18.72
CA ASP A 55 12.49 14.95 18.15
C ASP A 55 12.56 16.39 17.61
N LEU A 56 11.49 16.87 16.95
CA LEU A 56 11.43 18.23 16.40
C LEU A 56 11.24 19.30 17.47
N PHE A 57 10.52 18.98 18.55
CA PHE A 57 10.11 19.94 19.57
C PHE A 57 10.44 19.46 20.99
N PRO A 58 11.72 19.20 21.32
CA PRO A 58 12.10 18.55 22.58
C PRO A 58 11.82 19.38 23.84
N ARG A 59 11.60 20.70 23.68
CA ARG A 59 11.32 21.63 24.79
C ARG A 59 9.83 21.95 24.97
N LEU A 60 8.97 21.47 24.06
CA LEU A 60 7.53 21.66 24.14
C LEU A 60 6.91 20.39 24.72
N GLU A 61 6.20 20.50 25.83
CA GLU A 61 5.49 19.37 26.46
C GLU A 61 4.22 19.00 25.66
N ILE A 62 4.39 18.48 24.44
CA ILE A 62 3.29 18.09 23.56
C ILE A 62 2.81 16.68 23.91
N ASN A 63 1.95 16.58 24.93
CA ASN A 63 1.42 15.29 25.38
C ASN A 63 0.16 14.84 24.63
N ARG A 64 -0.55 15.79 23.99
CA ARG A 64 -1.86 15.55 23.37
C ARG A 64 -1.86 15.99 21.90
N ILE A 65 -2.42 15.15 21.05
CA ILE A 65 -2.64 15.42 19.63
C ILE A 65 -4.14 15.24 19.39
N GLN A 66 -4.75 16.18 18.68
CA GLN A 66 -6.15 16.06 18.28
C GLN A 66 -6.33 14.90 17.30
N ALA A 67 -7.38 14.10 17.48
CA ALA A 67 -7.65 12.95 16.61
C ALA A 67 -7.78 13.35 15.13
N LYS A 68 -8.50 14.44 14.83
CA LYS A 68 -8.62 15.00 13.47
C LYS A 68 -7.28 15.45 12.87
N ALA A 69 -6.38 16.00 13.69
CA ALA A 69 -5.07 16.40 13.20
C ALA A 69 -4.24 15.19 12.78
N LEU A 70 -4.31 14.11 13.56
CA LEU A 70 -3.64 12.86 13.22
C LEU A 70 -4.21 12.22 11.95
N GLU A 71 -5.53 12.25 11.78
CA GLU A 71 -6.19 11.76 10.57
C GLU A 71 -5.79 12.57 9.33
N ALA A 72 -5.76 13.91 9.42
CA ALA A 72 -5.30 14.78 8.34
C ALA A 72 -3.83 14.52 7.96
N LEU A 73 -2.95 14.32 8.95
CA LEU A 73 -1.56 13.95 8.70
C LEU A 73 -1.46 12.59 7.98
N GLN A 74 -2.30 11.63 8.37
CA GLN A 74 -2.32 10.32 7.74
C GLN A 74 -2.82 10.38 6.30
N GLU A 75 -3.92 11.09 6.04
CA GLU A 75 -4.46 11.30 4.70
C GLU A 75 -3.43 11.94 3.77
N ALA A 76 -2.78 13.03 4.22
CA ALA A 76 -1.75 13.71 3.45
C ALA A 76 -0.54 12.81 3.17
N SER A 77 -0.11 12.03 4.16
CA SER A 77 1.04 11.12 4.03
C SER A 77 0.75 9.99 3.04
N GLU A 78 -0.41 9.34 3.16
CA GLU A 78 -0.81 8.25 2.26
C GLU A 78 -1.03 8.76 0.83
N MET A 79 -1.68 9.92 0.65
CA MET A 79 -1.84 10.55 -0.66
C MET A 79 -0.48 10.82 -1.33
N TYR A 80 0.46 11.40 -0.58
CA TYR A 80 1.81 11.66 -1.09
C TYR A 80 2.51 10.37 -1.52
N LEU A 81 2.43 9.31 -0.72
CA LEU A 81 3.05 8.02 -1.04
C LEU A 81 2.43 7.38 -2.28
N VAL A 82 1.11 7.44 -2.45
CA VAL A 82 0.43 6.93 -3.65
C VAL A 82 0.94 7.65 -4.89
N GLN A 83 0.91 8.99 -4.90
CA GLN A 83 1.41 9.79 -6.02
C GLN A 83 2.90 9.53 -6.29
N PHE A 84 3.71 9.36 -5.24
CA PHE A 84 5.13 9.03 -5.38
C PHE A 84 5.35 7.65 -6.03
N PHE A 85 4.55 6.64 -5.67
CA PHE A 85 4.64 5.32 -6.30
C PHE A 85 4.12 5.31 -7.73
N GLU A 86 3.10 6.11 -8.07
CA GLU A 86 2.65 6.27 -9.45
C GLU A 86 3.79 6.76 -10.36
N ASP A 87 4.50 7.82 -9.94
CA ASP A 87 5.68 8.32 -10.67
C ASP A 87 6.81 7.27 -10.76
N ALA A 88 7.06 6.55 -9.67
CA ALA A 88 8.12 5.54 -9.64
C ALA A 88 7.80 4.34 -10.56
N ILE A 89 6.51 3.99 -10.71
CA ILE A 89 6.05 2.95 -11.63
C ILE A 89 6.29 3.38 -13.08
N LEU A 90 6.05 4.66 -13.41
CA LEU A 90 6.33 5.18 -14.75
C LEU A 90 7.82 5.03 -15.11
N LEU A 91 8.72 5.28 -14.16
CA LEU A 91 10.16 5.08 -14.37
C LEU A 91 10.55 3.60 -14.50
N SER A 92 9.91 2.72 -13.72
CA SER A 92 10.12 1.28 -13.84
C SER A 92 9.71 0.78 -15.22
N LEU A 93 8.57 1.26 -15.73
CA LEU A 93 8.06 0.97 -17.06
C LEU A 93 8.98 1.54 -18.15
N HIS A 94 9.49 2.76 -17.97
CA HIS A 94 10.48 3.37 -18.86
C HIS A 94 11.74 2.50 -18.98
N ALA A 95 12.17 1.88 -17.87
CA ALA A 95 13.27 0.92 -17.83
C ALA A 95 12.87 -0.51 -18.29
N LYS A 96 11.69 -0.70 -18.90
CA LYS A 96 11.14 -1.99 -19.38
C LYS A 96 10.99 -3.05 -18.28
N ARG A 97 10.77 -2.63 -17.04
CA ARG A 97 10.52 -3.50 -15.88
C ARG A 97 9.10 -3.31 -15.35
N VAL A 98 8.58 -4.35 -14.70
CA VAL A 98 7.28 -4.32 -13.99
C VAL A 98 7.44 -4.29 -12.46
N THR A 99 8.66 -4.50 -11.98
CA THR A 99 9.01 -4.47 -10.55
C THR A 99 9.70 -3.15 -10.23
N LEU A 100 9.22 -2.49 -9.19
CA LEU A 100 9.80 -1.26 -8.61
C LEU A 100 11.12 -1.55 -7.90
N PHE A 101 12.12 -0.69 -8.09
CA PHE A 101 13.39 -0.74 -7.37
C PHE A 101 13.69 0.60 -6.69
N PRO A 102 14.57 0.60 -5.65
CA PRO A 102 15.02 1.84 -5.00
C PRO A 102 15.70 2.84 -5.95
N THR A 103 16.23 2.39 -7.09
CA THR A 103 16.76 3.26 -8.15
C THR A 103 15.68 4.11 -8.78
N ASP A 104 14.48 3.56 -8.98
CA ASP A 104 13.35 4.26 -9.60
C ASP A 104 12.87 5.37 -8.65
N MET A 105 12.71 5.05 -7.36
CA MET A 105 12.33 6.02 -6.32
C MET A 105 13.35 7.14 -6.15
N ARG A 106 14.65 6.82 -6.15
CA ARG A 106 15.71 7.85 -6.08
C ARG A 106 15.69 8.75 -7.30
N LEU A 107 15.40 8.20 -8.49
CA LEU A 107 15.28 8.98 -9.70
C LEU A 107 14.03 9.88 -9.68
N VAL A 108 12.86 9.40 -9.20
CA VAL A 108 11.67 10.24 -8.98
C VAL A 108 12.03 11.44 -8.12
N ARG A 109 12.66 11.22 -6.96
CA ARG A 109 13.08 12.30 -6.07
C ARG A 109 13.97 13.29 -6.80
N ARG A 110 14.97 12.82 -7.55
CA ARG A 110 15.87 13.69 -8.31
C ARG A 110 15.14 14.52 -9.37
N LEU A 111 14.15 13.94 -10.05
CA LEU A 111 13.38 14.59 -11.11
C LEU A 111 12.36 15.62 -10.57
N ARG A 112 11.71 15.32 -9.43
CA ARG A 112 10.80 16.27 -8.76
C ARG A 112 11.53 17.51 -8.23
N GLY A 113 12.84 17.43 -8.07
CA GLY A 113 13.70 18.57 -7.76
C GLY A 113 13.53 19.09 -6.33
N ARG A 114 14.13 20.26 -6.04
CA ARG A 114 14.14 20.86 -4.68
C ARG A 114 12.77 21.36 -4.20
N HIS A 115 11.79 21.42 -5.09
CA HIS A 115 10.43 21.83 -4.75
C HIS A 115 9.61 20.71 -4.14
N ASP A 116 10.06 19.45 -4.24
CA ASP A 116 9.41 18.33 -3.59
C ASP A 116 9.59 18.39 -2.08
N ILE A 117 8.54 18.02 -1.35
CA ILE A 117 8.47 18.08 0.12
C ILE A 117 9.60 17.26 0.76
N VAL A 118 10.01 16.16 0.12
CA VAL A 118 11.03 15.23 0.62
C VAL A 118 12.47 15.65 0.26
N ASN A 119 12.65 16.57 -0.69
CA ASN A 119 13.98 17.02 -1.13
C ASN A 119 14.40 18.34 -0.51
N ARG A 120 13.56 18.92 0.34
CA ARG A 120 13.84 20.14 1.10
C ARG A 120 14.60 19.81 2.39
#